data_AF-A0A8T1SEU3-F1
#
_entry.id   AF-A0A8T1SEU3-F1
#
_cell.length_a   1.000
_cell.length_b   1.000
_cell.length_c   1.000
_cell.angle_alpha   90.00
_cell.angle_beta   90.00
_cell.angle_gamma   90.00
#
_symmetry.space_group_name_H-M   'P 1'
#
loop_
_entity.id
_entity.type
_entity.pdbx_description
1 polymer ?
#
loop_
_entity_poly.entity_id
_entity_poly.type
_entity_poly.pdbx_seq_one_letter_code
_entity_poly.pdbx_strand_id
1 'polypeptide(L)'
;MRLESIKSQILSKLRLKEAPNITREVVNQLLPKAPPLQQILDLHDFQGDAFPQDEYLEEDEYHATTETVISMAQPSRWLLCYPAGAGGARGQ
;
A
#
# COMPACT_ATOMS: atom_id res chain seq x y z
N MET A 1 -17.14 27.45 2.26
CA MET A 1 -16.22 27.05 3.34
C MET A 1 -15.06 26.14 2.88
N ARG A 2 -15.28 24.98 2.24
CA ARG A 2 -14.17 24.06 1.87
C ARG A 2 -13.17 24.65 0.86
N LEU A 3 -13.65 25.34 -0.17
CA LEU A 3 -12.80 25.89 -1.22
C LEU A 3 -11.89 27.03 -0.73
N GLU A 4 -12.42 27.89 0.15
CA GLU A 4 -11.66 28.97 0.77
C GLU A 4 -10.59 28.43 1.73
N SER A 5 -10.88 27.34 2.46
CA SER A 5 -9.89 26.70 3.34
C SER A 5 -8.78 26.03 2.54
N ILE A 6 -9.10 25.38 1.41
CA ILE A 6 -8.08 24.82 0.52
C ILE A 6 -7.20 25.94 -0.04
N LYS A 7 -7.80 27.06 -0.48
CA LYS A 7 -7.06 28.22 -0.98
C LYS A 7 -6.08 28.77 0.06
N SER A 8 -6.52 28.96 1.31
CA SER A 8 -5.64 29.46 2.37
C SER A 8 -4.57 28.45 2.78
N GLN A 9 -4.88 27.15 2.80
CA GLN A 9 -3.93 26.08 3.09
C GLN A 9 -2.80 26.01 2.05
N ILE A 10 -3.13 26.10 0.76
CA ILE A 10 -2.14 26.10 -0.32
C ILE A 10 -1.21 27.31 -0.17
N LEU A 11 -1.76 28.51 0.01
CA LEU A 11 -0.98 29.73 0.19
C LEU A 11 -0.06 29.65 1.42
N SER A 12 -0.59 29.14 2.54
CA SER A 12 0.18 28.94 3.78
C SER A 12 1.34 27.94 3.60
N LYS A 13 1.08 26.78 2.98
CA LYS A 13 2.10 25.76 2.70
C LYS A 13 3.22 26.28 1.80
N LEU A 14 2.86 27.04 0.77
CA LEU A 14 3.82 27.67 -0.14
C LEU A 14 4.47 28.94 0.43
N ARG A 15 4.08 29.36 1.65
CA ARG A 15 4.53 30.60 2.31
C ARG A 15 4.25 31.86 1.48
N LEU A 16 3.17 31.85 0.72
CA LEU A 16 2.72 32.96 -0.12
C LEU A 16 1.61 33.75 0.61
N LYS A 17 1.66 35.07 0.51
CA LYS A 17 0.60 35.95 1.05
C LYS A 17 -0.63 36.01 0.15
N GLU A 18 -0.39 35.98 -1.16
CA GLU A 18 -1.42 36.03 -2.18
C GLU A 18 -1.04 35.14 -3.36
N ALA A 19 -2.03 34.79 -4.19
CA ALA A 19 -1.77 34.03 -5.41
C ALA A 19 -0.98 34.90 -6.40
N PRO A 20 0.04 34.36 -7.09
CA PRO A 20 0.79 35.13 -8.08
C PRO A 20 -0.13 35.60 -9.20
N ASN A 21 -0.13 36.91 -9.47
CA ASN A 21 -0.93 37.54 -10.53
C ASN A 21 -0.26 37.37 -11.90
N ILE A 22 -0.21 36.12 -12.38
CA ILE A 22 0.38 35.77 -13.68
C ILE A 22 -0.70 35.24 -14.62
N THR A 23 -0.74 35.74 -15.86
CA THR A 23 -1.64 35.20 -16.89
C THR A 23 -1.01 33.99 -17.58
N ARG A 24 -1.83 33.17 -18.23
CA ARG A 24 -1.39 31.95 -18.91
C ARG A 24 -0.35 32.23 -19.99
N GLU A 25 -0.44 33.37 -20.65
CA GLU A 25 0.47 33.79 -21.72
C GLU A 25 1.86 34.15 -21.17
N VAL A 26 1.89 34.81 -20.00
CA VAL A 26 3.14 35.16 -19.31
C VAL A 26 3.81 33.90 -18.76
N VAL A 27 3.03 32.95 -18.24
CA VAL A 27 3.54 31.63 -17.83
C VAL A 27 4.25 30.92 -18.98
N ASN A 28 3.64 30.86 -20.17
CA ASN A 28 4.25 30.20 -21.33
C ASN A 28 5.53 30.88 -21.85
N GLN A 29 5.69 32.18 -21.59
CA GLN A 29 6.90 32.93 -21.95
C GLN A 29 8.02 32.78 -20.91
N LEU A 30 7.65 32.71 -19.62
CA LEU A 30 8.60 32.61 -18.51
C LEU A 30 9.04 31.17 -18.21
N LEU A 31 8.21 30.18 -18.51
CA LEU A 31 8.55 28.77 -18.31
C LEU A 31 9.55 28.31 -19.39
N PRO A 32 10.79 27.95 -19.00
CA PRO A 32 11.76 27.42 -19.97
C PRO A 32 11.29 26.05 -20.45
N LYS A 33 11.29 25.84 -21.77
CA LYS A 33 11.01 24.54 -22.42
C LYS A 33 12.22 23.60 -22.32
N ALA A 34 12.85 23.54 -21.16
CA ALA A 34 14.03 22.74 -20.92
C ALA A 34 13.63 21.28 -20.70
N PRO A 35 14.39 20.29 -21.23
CA PRO A 35 14.15 18.86 -21.00
C PRO A 35 13.90 18.46 -19.53
N PRO A 36 14.63 18.98 -18.52
CA PRO A 36 14.39 18.58 -17.12
C PRO A 36 13.02 19.03 -16.57
N LEU A 37 12.47 20.16 -17.04
CA LEU A 37 11.17 20.63 -16.58
C LEU A 37 10.04 19.80 -17.21
N GLN A 38 10.19 19.43 -18.48
CA GLN A 38 9.25 18.56 -19.17
C GLN A 38 9.14 17.19 -18.49
N GLN A 39 10.27 16.59 -18.09
CA GLN A 39 10.27 15.32 -17.36
C GLN A 39 9.47 15.40 -16.06
N ILE A 40 9.56 16.51 -15.33
CA ILE A 40 8.80 16.71 -14.09
C ILE A 40 7.30 16.86 -14.40
N LEU A 41 6.92 17.59 -15.45
CA LEU A 41 5.53 17.73 -15.85
C LEU A 41 4.94 16.38 -16.31
N ASP A 42 5.70 15.63 -17.10
CA ASP A 42 5.30 14.31 -17.61
C ASP A 42 5.02 13.33 -16.44
N LEU A 43 5.77 13.40 -15.33
CA LEU A 43 5.52 12.60 -14.11
C LEU A 43 4.20 12.93 -13.42
N HIS A 44 3.68 14.14 -13.60
CA HIS A 44 2.42 14.60 -12.99
C HIS A 44 1.23 14.52 -13.95
N ASP A 45 1.44 14.45 -15.26
CA ASP A 45 0.38 14.20 -16.25
C ASP A 45 -0.27 12.82 -16.03
N PHE A 46 0.47 11.84 -15.51
CA PHE A 46 -0.06 10.52 -15.13
C PHE A 46 -0.96 10.54 -13.88
N GLN A 47 -0.95 11.61 -13.07
CA GLN A 47 -1.85 11.76 -11.92
C GLN A 47 -3.23 12.35 -12.32
N GLY A 48 -3.43 12.64 -13.61
CA GLY A 48 -4.62 13.34 -14.12
C GLY A 48 -5.92 12.55 -14.09
N ASP A 49 -5.89 11.22 -14.22
CA ASP A 49 -7.09 10.36 -14.20
C ASP A 49 -7.01 9.18 -13.22
N ALA A 50 -5.83 8.89 -12.68
CA ALA A 50 -5.66 8.00 -11.55
C ALA A 50 -5.32 8.89 -10.35
N PHE A 51 -6.30 9.13 -9.48
CA PHE A 51 -5.99 9.44 -8.10
C PHE A 51 -5.63 8.10 -7.42
N PRO A 52 -4.35 7.74 -7.19
CA PRO A 52 -4.03 7.00 -6.00
C PRO A 52 -4.09 8.02 -4.86
N GLN A 53 -5.31 8.45 -4.50
CA GLN A 53 -5.52 8.92 -3.14
C GLN A 53 -5.24 7.69 -2.28
N ASP A 54 -4.19 7.79 -1.47
CA ASP A 54 -3.92 6.91 -0.35
C ASP A 54 -3.38 5.51 -0.70
N GLU A 55 -2.19 5.47 -1.30
CA GLU A 55 -1.18 4.49 -0.86
C GLU A 55 -0.22 5.17 0.15
N TYR A 56 -0.75 6.07 0.97
CA TYR A 56 -0.10 6.45 2.23
C TYR A 56 -0.43 5.35 3.24
N LEU A 57 0.23 4.21 3.05
CA LEU A 57 0.74 3.33 4.10
C LEU A 57 -0.10 3.25 5.38
N GLU A 58 -1.10 2.38 5.37
CA GLU A 58 -1.59 1.72 6.59
C GLU A 58 -1.76 0.21 6.32
N GLU A 59 -0.88 -0.39 5.49
CA GLU A 59 -0.91 -1.85 5.26
C GLU A 59 -0.47 -2.66 6.49
N ASP A 60 0.18 -2.03 7.48
CA ASP A 60 0.76 -2.74 8.62
C ASP A 60 -0.08 -2.69 9.92
N GLU A 61 -1.21 -1.98 10.00
CA GLU A 61 -1.92 -1.84 11.28
C GLU A 61 -2.88 -3.00 11.62
N TYR A 62 -3.18 -3.92 10.68
CA TYR A 62 -4.17 -4.99 10.94
C TYR A 62 -3.77 -6.42 10.59
N HIS A 63 -2.50 -6.70 10.28
CA HIS A 63 -2.03 -8.07 10.02
C HIS A 63 -1.22 -8.63 11.19
N ALA A 64 -1.83 -9.53 11.97
CA ALA A 64 -1.12 -10.27 13.00
C ALA A 64 -0.02 -11.15 12.38
N THR A 65 1.24 -10.88 12.70
CA THR A 65 2.39 -11.68 12.26
C THR A 65 2.38 -13.05 12.98
N THR A 66 2.45 -14.15 12.23
CA THR A 66 2.57 -15.50 12.80
C THR A 66 4.03 -15.95 12.77
N GLU A 67 4.63 -16.23 13.93
CA GLU A 67 6.04 -16.64 14.00
C GLU A 67 6.21 -18.14 13.69
N THR A 68 5.40 -19.04 14.25
CA THR A 68 5.43 -20.48 13.94
C THR A 68 4.14 -21.17 14.41
N VAL A 69 3.55 -22.03 13.56
CA VAL A 69 2.38 -22.88 13.90
C VAL A 69 2.77 -24.36 13.77
N ILE A 70 2.69 -25.11 14.86
CA ILE A 70 2.88 -26.58 14.87
C ILE A 70 1.56 -27.21 15.32
N SER A 71 0.89 -27.92 14.41
CA SER A 71 -0.38 -28.59 14.68
C SER A 71 -0.19 -30.09 14.86
N MET A 72 -0.85 -30.65 15.88
CA MET A 72 -0.80 -32.08 16.18
C MET A 72 -1.81 -32.86 15.33
N ALA A 73 -1.42 -34.05 14.87
CA ALA A 73 -2.31 -34.94 14.13
C ALA A 73 -3.45 -35.42 15.03
N GLN A 74 -4.68 -35.30 14.55
CA GLN A 74 -5.83 -35.90 15.22
C GLN A 74 -5.83 -37.43 15.00
N PRO A 75 -6.27 -38.23 15.99
CA PRO A 75 -6.36 -39.66 15.82
C PRO A 75 -7.33 -39.99 14.68
N SER A 76 -6.78 -40.51 13.59
CA SER A 76 -7.58 -41.00 12.47
C SER A 76 -8.17 -42.37 12.85
N ARG A 77 -9.40 -42.63 12.41
CA ARG A 77 -10.12 -43.88 12.70
C ARG A 77 -9.32 -45.15 12.33
N TRP A 78 -8.36 -45.03 11.42
CA TRP A 78 -7.44 -46.08 11.01
C TRP A 78 -6.41 -46.49 12.07
N LEU A 79 -6.11 -45.63 13.05
CA LEU A 79 -5.18 -45.92 14.15
C LEU A 79 -5.82 -46.71 15.31
N LEU A 80 -7.16 -46.80 15.38
CA LEU A 80 -7.85 -47.59 16.40
C LEU A 80 -8.03 -49.07 16.03
N CYS A 81 -7.75 -49.46 14.78
CA CYS A 81 -7.98 -50.81 14.28
C CYS A 81 -6.68 -51.44 13.78
N TYR A 82 -5.74 -51.72 14.68
CA TYR A 82 -4.77 -52.80 14.48
C TYR A 82 -4.99 -53.84 15.59
N PRO A 83 -5.59 -55.02 15.29
CA PRO A 83 -5.45 -56.14 16.20
C PRO A 83 -3.98 -56.60 16.15
N ALA A 84 -3.26 -56.38 17.25
CA ALA A 84 -1.94 -56.95 17.46
C ALA A 84 -2.04 -58.48 17.33
N GLY A 85 -1.47 -59.04 16.26
CA GLY A 85 -1.37 -60.47 16.05
C GLY A 85 -0.50 -61.10 17.14
N ALA A 86 -1.13 -61.78 18.10
CA ALA A 86 -0.44 -62.58 19.10
C ALA A 86 -0.13 -63.98 18.53
N GLY A 87 1.00 -64.10 17.86
CA GLY A 87 1.67 -65.38 17.63
C GLY A 87 2.26 -65.90 18.94
N GLY A 88 1.61 -66.87 19.56
CA GLY A 88 2.10 -67.56 20.76
C GLY A 88 2.75 -68.89 20.42
N ALA A 89 4.08 -68.90 20.35
CA ALA A 89 4.88 -70.13 20.36
C ALA A 89 4.66 -70.90 21.67
N ARG A 90 4.36 -72.20 21.59
CA ARG A 90 4.56 -73.14 22.69
C ARG A 90 5.63 -74.13 22.27
N GLY A 91 6.77 -74.05 22.95
CA GLY A 91 7.83 -75.04 22.91
C GLY A 91 7.62 -76.15 23.93
N GLN A 92 8.32 -77.25 23.63
CA GLN A 92 8.54 -78.50 24.38
C GLN A 92 7.39 -79.51 24.39
#